data_AF-A0A9W6JWQ2-F1
#
_entry.id   AF-A0A9W6JWQ2-F1
#
_cell.length_a   1.000
_cell.length_b   1.000
_cell.length_c   1.000
_cell.angle_alpha   90.00
_cell.angle_beta   90.00
_cell.angle_gamma   90.00
#
_symmetry.space_group_name_H-M   'P 1'
#
loop_
_entity.id
_entity.type
_entity.pdbx_description
1 polymer ?
#
loop_
_entity_poly.entity_id
_entity_poly.type
_entity_poly.pdbx_seq_one_letter_code
_entity_poly.pdbx_strand_id
1 'polypeptide(L)'
;MPSRFMQFEPETIAILDRCLAAAMRDAQVLEPNGDTDDHRRRIASALIEAVRDGEQEEKQLLEFALRVLPAYRERGARALAAGGSEAL
;
A
#
# COMPACT_ATOMS: atom_id res chain seq x y z
N MET A 1 27.09 -6.89 -17.22
CA MET A 1 25.66 -6.62 -17.01
C MET A 1 25.55 -5.20 -16.49
N PRO A 2 24.92 -4.24 -17.20
CA PRO A 2 24.78 -2.91 -16.66
C PRO A 2 23.77 -2.99 -15.51
N SER A 3 24.21 -2.65 -14.31
CA SER A 3 23.34 -2.43 -13.16
C SER A 3 22.29 -1.41 -13.56
N ARG A 4 21.07 -1.89 -13.80
CA ARG A 4 19.91 -1.08 -14.14
C ARG A 4 19.54 -0.30 -12.89
N PHE A 5 20.26 0.79 -12.62
CA PHE A 5 19.85 1.77 -11.65
C PHE A 5 18.44 2.20 -12.08
N MET A 6 17.42 1.76 -11.35
CA MET A 6 16.06 2.24 -11.51
C MET A 6 16.07 3.71 -11.16
N GLN A 7 16.31 4.55 -12.17
CA GLN A 7 16.10 5.98 -12.07
C GLN A 7 14.60 6.16 -12.25
N PHE A 8 13.89 6.25 -11.13
CA PHE A 8 12.52 6.74 -11.14
C PHE A 8 12.58 8.23 -11.48
N GLU A 9 11.63 8.69 -12.29
CA GLU A 9 11.46 10.11 -12.54
C GLU A 9 11.16 10.83 -11.20
N PRO A 10 11.62 12.08 -11.02
CA PRO A 10 11.40 12.82 -9.77
C PRO A 10 9.91 12.94 -9.41
N GLU A 11 9.03 12.99 -10.41
CA GLU A 11 7.58 12.98 -10.23
C GLU A 11 7.09 11.66 -9.61
N THR A 12 7.62 10.52 -10.08
CA THR A 12 7.30 9.20 -9.54
C THR A 12 7.78 9.08 -8.10
N ILE A 13 8.96 9.60 -7.77
CA ILE A 13 9.47 9.62 -6.39
C ILE A 13 8.55 10.44 -5.48
N ALA A 14 8.07 11.60 -5.95
CA ALA A 14 7.14 12.43 -5.18
C ALA A 14 5.77 11.76 -4.97
N ILE A 15 5.30 10.96 -5.93
CA ILE A 15 4.07 10.16 -5.76
C ILE A 15 4.31 9.04 -4.76
N LEU A 16 5.44 8.31 -4.87
CA LEU A 16 5.81 7.24 -3.95
C LEU A 16 5.92 7.74 -2.50
N ASP A 17 6.54 8.89 -2.27
CA ASP A 17 6.66 9.49 -0.93
C ASP A 17 5.29 9.85 -0.33
N ARG A 18 4.42 10.48 -1.12
CA ARG A 18 3.04 10.79 -0.71
C ARG A 18 2.23 9.54 -0.40
N CYS A 19 2.32 8.52 -1.27
CA CYS A 19 1.65 7.23 -1.06
C CYS A 19 2.16 6.54 0.19
N LEU A 20 3.48 6.52 0.42
CA LEU A 20 4.09 5.92 1.60
C LEU A 20 3.61 6.62 2.88
N ALA A 21 3.62 7.96 2.89
CA ALA A 21 3.16 8.72 4.04
C ALA A 21 1.67 8.48 4.35
N ALA A 22 0.83 8.41 3.32
CA ALA A 22 -0.59 8.11 3.47
C ALA A 22 -0.83 6.68 3.96
N ALA A 23 -0.22 5.68 3.32
CA ALA A 23 -0.36 4.28 3.69
C ALA A 23 0.16 4.01 5.12
N MET A 24 1.22 4.68 5.55
CA MET A 24 1.73 4.59 6.92
C MET A 24 0.76 5.14 7.96
N ARG A 25 0.04 6.23 7.66
CA ARG A 25 -1.00 6.77 8.57
C ARG A 25 -2.14 5.77 8.71
N ASP A 26 -2.61 5.19 7.61
CA ASP A 26 -3.65 4.15 7.63
C ASP A 26 -3.18 2.89 8.37
N ALA A 27 -1.95 2.44 8.13
CA ALA A 27 -1.35 1.31 8.83
C ALA A 27 -1.33 1.52 10.34
N GLN A 28 -0.99 2.73 10.79
CA GLN A 28 -0.93 3.08 12.20
C GLN A 28 -2.33 3.21 12.85
N VAL A 29 -3.36 3.54 12.07
CA VAL A 29 -4.76 3.50 12.53
C VAL A 29 -5.27 2.06 12.60
N LEU A 30 -4.90 1.21 11.64
CA LEU A 30 -5.32 -0.19 11.57
C LEU A 30 -4.63 -1.05 12.64
N GLU A 31 -3.33 -0.85 12.83
CA GLU A 31 -2.47 -1.61 13.74
C GLU A 31 -1.61 -0.64 14.57
N PRO A 32 -2.19 0.06 15.57
CA PRO A 32 -1.48 1.05 16.37
C PRO A 32 -0.34 0.46 17.20
N ASN A 33 -0.37 -0.85 17.45
CA ASN A 33 0.68 -1.60 18.15
C ASN A 33 1.58 -2.40 17.20
N GLY A 34 1.38 -2.26 15.88
CA GLY A 34 2.18 -2.98 14.88
C GLY A 34 3.59 -2.40 14.75
N ASP A 35 4.51 -3.22 14.26
CA ASP A 35 5.89 -2.79 14.05
C ASP A 35 5.96 -1.79 12.88
N THR A 36 6.24 -0.53 13.23
CA THR A 36 6.22 0.59 12.28
C THR A 36 7.32 0.45 11.21
N ASP A 37 8.44 -0.20 11.52
CA ASP A 37 9.54 -0.40 10.55
C ASP A 37 9.18 -1.52 9.55
N ASP A 38 8.59 -2.61 10.03
CA ASP A 38 8.06 -3.70 9.21
C ASP A 38 6.95 -3.20 8.28
N HIS A 39 5.99 -2.43 8.80
CA HIS A 39 4.96 -1.79 7.99
C HIS A 39 5.57 -0.92 6.89
N ARG A 40 6.52 -0.06 7.26
CA ARG A 40 7.22 0.80 6.30
C ARG A 40 7.91 -0.01 5.21
N ARG A 41 8.62 -1.08 5.56
CA ARG A 41 9.33 -1.94 4.59
C ARG A 41 8.36 -2.64 3.64
N ARG A 42 7.26 -3.18 4.14
CA ARG A 42 6.25 -3.87 3.33
C ARG A 42 5.56 -2.91 2.38
N ILE A 43 5.09 -1.77 2.90
CA ILE A 43 4.42 -0.72 2.11
C ILE A 43 5.36 -0.18 1.04
N ALA A 44 6.61 0.16 1.38
CA ALA A 44 7.59 0.64 0.42
C ALA A 44 7.90 -0.39 -0.68
N SER A 45 8.04 -1.66 -0.32
CA SER A 45 8.28 -2.74 -1.29
C SER A 45 7.11 -2.90 -2.25
N ALA A 46 5.88 -2.85 -1.73
CA ALA A 46 4.66 -2.93 -2.53
C ALA A 46 4.51 -1.75 -3.50
N LEU A 47 4.81 -0.53 -3.04
CA LEU A 47 4.78 0.67 -3.89
C LEU A 47 5.81 0.61 -5.03
N ILE A 48 7.03 0.15 -4.73
CA ILE A 48 8.08 -0.04 -5.74
C ILE A 48 7.65 -1.11 -6.75
N GLU A 49 7.04 -2.21 -6.30
CA GLU A 49 6.55 -3.27 -7.18
C GLU A 49 5.42 -2.79 -8.09
N ALA A 50 4.44 -2.05 -7.55
CA ALA A 50 3.32 -1.51 -8.33
C ALA A 50 3.80 -0.53 -9.42
N VAL A 51 4.71 0.39 -9.09
CA VAL A 51 5.30 1.30 -10.10
C VAL A 51 6.09 0.53 -11.16
N ARG A 52 6.70 -0.62 -10.80
CA ARG A 52 7.40 -1.49 -11.76
C ARG A 52 6.45 -2.23 -12.71
N ASP A 53 5.23 -2.53 -12.28
CA ASP A 53 4.21 -3.19 -13.10
C ASP A 53 3.54 -2.20 -14.08
N GLY A 54 3.62 -0.91 -13.79
CA GLY A 54 3.15 0.17 -14.65
C GLY A 54 2.20 1.14 -13.95
N GLU A 55 1.85 0.87 -12.69
CA GLU A 55 0.88 1.67 -11.94
C GLU A 55 1.46 3.03 -11.57
N GLN A 56 0.78 4.08 -12.04
CA GLN A 56 1.14 5.48 -11.78
C GLN A 56 0.00 6.24 -11.08
N GLU A 57 -1.17 5.61 -10.93
CA GLU A 57 -2.31 6.22 -10.28
C GLU A 57 -2.18 6.10 -8.75
N GLU A 58 -2.13 7.26 -8.07
CA GLU A 58 -1.93 7.37 -6.62
C GLU A 58 -2.91 6.49 -5.81
N LYS A 59 -4.17 6.40 -6.23
CA LYS A 59 -5.18 5.58 -5.56
C LYS A 59 -4.87 4.08 -5.65
N GLN A 60 -4.47 3.61 -6.82
CA GLN A 60 -4.15 2.19 -7.04
C GLN A 60 -2.87 1.81 -6.29
N LEU A 61 -1.87 2.70 -6.31
CA LEU A 61 -0.64 2.55 -5.53
C LEU A 61 -0.94 2.43 -4.03
N LEU A 62 -1.80 3.30 -3.51
CA LEU A 62 -2.20 3.28 -2.10
C LEU A 62 -2.95 1.98 -1.75
N GLU A 63 -3.92 1.58 -2.56
CA GLU A 63 -4.69 0.35 -2.33
C GLU A 63 -3.79 -0.88 -2.35
N PHE A 64 -2.89 -0.96 -3.34
CA PHE A 64 -1.92 -2.04 -3.44
C PHE A 64 -0.99 -2.10 -2.22
N ALA A 65 -0.50 -0.95 -1.78
CA ALA A 65 0.39 -0.85 -0.64
C ALA A 65 -0.29 -1.13 0.71
N LEU A 66 -1.59 -0.91 0.82
CA LEU A 66 -2.35 -1.30 2.01
C LEU A 66 -2.71 -2.78 2.00
N ARG A 67 -2.84 -3.40 0.81
CA ARG A 67 -3.19 -4.82 0.67
C ARG A 67 -2.12 -5.78 1.22
N VAL A 68 -0.88 -5.32 1.40
CA VAL A 68 0.17 -6.12 2.06
C VAL A 68 0.02 -6.17 3.58
N LEU A 69 -0.81 -5.30 4.16
CA LEU A 69 -1.09 -5.31 5.60
C LEU A 69 -2.20 -6.33 5.91
N PRO A 70 -1.97 -7.26 6.85
CA PRO A 70 -2.96 -8.27 7.21
C PRO A 70 -4.26 -7.64 7.72
N ALA A 71 -4.17 -6.63 8.59
CA ALA A 71 -5.34 -5.95 9.14
C ALA A 71 -6.21 -5.26 8.07
N TYR A 72 -5.61 -4.75 6.99
CA TYR A 72 -6.38 -4.16 5.87
C TYR A 72 -7.16 -5.24 5.11
N ARG A 73 -6.56 -6.41 4.89
CA ARG A 73 -7.23 -7.55 4.24
C ARG A 73 -8.38 -8.08 5.09
N GLU A 74 -8.18 -8.18 6.40
CA GLU A 74 -9.22 -8.58 7.34
C GLU A 74 -10.37 -7.55 7.40
N ARG A 75 -10.05 -6.25 7.35
CA ARG A 75 -11.06 -5.19 7.27
C ARG A 75 -11.87 -5.28 5.98
N GLY A 76 -11.24 -5.51 4.83
CA GLY A 76 -11.92 -5.72 3.55
C GLY A 76 -12.83 -6.96 3.57
N ALA A 77 -12.32 -8.08 4.08
CA ALA A 77 -13.11 -9.31 4.24
C ALA A 77 -14.29 -9.12 5.19
N ARG A 78 -14.10 -8.37 6.29
CA ARG A 78 -15.15 -8.09 7.27
C ARG A 78 -16.19 -7.10 6.77
N ALA A 79 -15.80 -6.10 5.95
CA ALA A 79 -16.74 -5.21 5.28
C ALA A 79 -17.61 -5.96 4.26
N LEU A 80 -17.01 -6.89 3.50
CA LEU A 80 -17.76 -7.78 2.60
C LEU A 80 -18.69 -8.72 3.35
N ALA A 81 -18.26 -9.28 4.48
CA ALA A 81 -19.09 -10.12 5.33
C ALA A 81 -20.23 -9.34 6.01
N ALA A 82 -20.02 -8.09 6.38
CA ALA A 82 -21.04 -7.23 6.98
C ALA A 82 -22.06 -6.71 5.95
N GLY A 83 -21.65 -6.48 4.71
CA GLY A 83 -22.54 -6.10 3.59
C GLY A 83 -23.28 -7.27 2.94
N GLY A 84 -23.00 -8.51 3.34
CA GLY A 84 -23.67 -9.72 2.85
C GLY A 84 -24.99 -10.08 3.56
N SER A 85 -25.43 -9.28 4.53
CA SER A 85 -26.64 -9.55 5.34
C SER A 85 -27.89 -8.74 4.95
N GLU A 86 -27.95 -8.20 3.72
CA GLU A 86 -29.15 -7.50 3.19
C GLU A 86 -29.72 -8.14 1.91
N ALA A 87 -29.54 -9.45 1.72
CA ALA A 87 -30.22 -10.16 0.64
C ALA A 87 -30.66 -11.57 1.07
N LEU A 88 -31.66 -11.64 1.95
CA LEU A 88 -32.68 -12.71 1.97
C LEU A 88 -33.86 -12.35 2.87
#